data_AF-A0A821XA20-F1
#
_entry.id   AF-A0A821XA20-F1
#
_cell.length_a   1.000
_cell.length_b   1.000
_cell.length_c   1.000
_cell.angle_alpha   90.00
_cell.angle_beta   90.00
_cell.angle_gamma   90.00
#
_symmetry.space_group_name_H-M   'P 1'
#
loop_
_entity.id
_entity.type
_entity.pdbx_description
1 polymer ?
#
loop_
_entity_poly.entity_id
_entity_poly.type
_entity_poly.pdbx_seq_one_letter_code
_entity_poly.pdbx_strand_id
1 'polypeptide(L)'
;MFMESDDAHTSVKGSYFRRIFNTHYNLGFGAPKTDVCSKCLELNEKIKIETDPNKKNELIIEKRVHSLRAKAFFEKLKEKEDGLKIISFDCQKNLPLPKVPDQICYYSRQLYFFNLTMVEGSSTLPMIKERVFSY
;
A
#
# COMPACT_ATOMS: atom_id res chain seq x y z
N MET A 1 1.71 9.74 -10.72
CA MET A 1 2.78 10.72 -10.96
C MET A 1 3.79 10.04 -11.87
N PHE A 2 3.66 10.24 -13.18
CA PHE A 2 4.60 9.70 -14.15
C PHE A 2 5.94 10.40 -13.97
N MET A 3 7.04 9.67 -13.99
CA MET A 3 8.34 10.32 -14.15
C MET A 3 8.48 10.62 -15.64
N GLU A 4 8.10 11.82 -16.04
CA GLU A 4 8.49 12.32 -17.35
C GLU A 4 10.02 12.30 -17.41
N SER A 5 10.55 11.78 -18.51
CA SER A 5 11.97 11.73 -18.80
C SER A 5 12.46 13.15 -19.11
N ASP A 6 12.59 13.97 -18.07
CA ASP A 6 13.29 15.24 -18.12
C ASP A 6 14.74 15.03 -17.64
N ASP A 7 15.68 15.33 -18.54
CA ASP A 7 17.13 15.25 -18.40
C ASP A 7 17.71 16.28 -17.39
N ALA A 8 17.27 16.21 -16.14
CA ALA A 8 17.93 16.89 -15.02
C ALA A 8 17.68 16.12 -13.72
N HIS A 9 18.42 15.02 -13.51
CA HIS A 9 18.36 14.23 -12.28
C HIS A 9 18.86 15.04 -11.07
N THR A 10 18.05 15.95 -10.54
CA THR A 10 18.30 16.59 -9.24
C THR A 10 17.90 15.62 -8.15
N SER A 11 18.81 14.67 -7.86
CA SER A 11 18.67 13.76 -6.73
C SER A 11 18.75 14.56 -5.41
N VAL A 12 17.63 15.05 -4.92
CA VAL A 12 17.55 15.65 -3.58
C VAL A 12 17.36 14.56 -2.53
N LYS A 13 18.18 14.60 -1.48
CA LYS A 13 18.08 13.66 -0.35
C LYS A 13 16.86 14.01 0.51
N GLY A 14 16.29 13.03 1.20
CA GLY A 14 15.20 13.27 2.16
C GLY A 14 15.50 14.33 3.23
N SER A 15 16.78 14.54 3.56
CA SER A 15 17.23 15.61 4.45
C SER A 15 16.91 17.03 3.95
N TYR A 16 16.85 17.23 2.63
CA TYR A 16 16.46 18.51 2.02
C TYR A 16 15.03 18.87 2.42
N PHE A 17 14.09 17.94 2.22
CA PHE A 17 12.70 18.12 2.62
C PHE A 17 12.57 18.24 4.14
N ARG A 18 13.25 17.36 4.89
CA ARG A 18 13.20 17.39 6.36
C ARG A 18 13.63 18.73 6.93
N ARG A 19 14.66 19.36 6.35
CA ARG A 19 15.06 20.72 6.73
C ARG A 19 13.90 21.70 6.52
N ILE A 20 13.35 21.77 5.31
CA ILE A 20 12.32 22.74 4.96
C ILE A 20 11.08 22.61 5.85
N PHE A 21 10.55 21.40 6.00
CA PHE A 21 9.33 21.15 6.74
C PHE A 21 9.50 21.35 8.25
N ASN A 22 10.65 20.98 8.81
CA ASN A 22 10.93 21.22 10.22
C ASN A 22 11.15 22.72 10.50
N THR A 23 11.88 23.45 9.66
CA THR A 23 12.26 24.85 9.94
C THR A 23 11.20 25.87 9.57
N HIS A 24 10.48 25.68 8.46
CA HIS A 24 9.51 26.66 7.97
C HIS A 24 8.07 26.36 8.36
N TYR A 25 7.74 25.09 8.64
CA TYR A 25 6.36 24.65 8.86
C TYR A 25 6.15 23.94 10.20
N ASN A 26 7.21 23.69 10.99
CA ASN A 26 7.17 22.93 12.24
C ASN A 26 6.47 21.55 12.08
N LEU A 27 6.66 20.91 10.92
CA LEU A 27 6.08 19.61 10.59
C LEU A 27 7.14 18.52 10.79
N GLY A 28 6.96 17.68 11.80
CA GLY A 28 7.81 16.51 12.05
C GLY A 28 7.48 15.33 11.12
N PHE A 29 8.49 14.53 10.81
CA PHE A 29 8.31 13.28 10.05
C PHE A 29 8.17 12.10 11.02
N GLY A 30 6.98 11.49 11.05
CA GLY A 30 6.77 10.20 11.69
C GLY A 30 7.38 9.05 10.90
N ALA A 31 7.59 7.90 11.56
CA ALA A 31 7.86 6.67 10.84
C ALA A 31 6.65 6.37 9.93
N PRO A 32 6.85 5.95 8.66
CA PRO A 32 5.76 5.51 7.82
C PRO A 32 4.99 4.42 8.57
N LYS A 33 3.70 4.66 8.84
CA LYS A 33 2.84 3.60 9.33
C LYS A 33 2.63 2.65 8.17
N THR A 34 3.23 1.47 8.24
CA THR A 34 2.94 0.41 7.30
C THR A 34 1.62 -0.23 7.68
N ASP A 35 0.70 -0.31 6.72
CA ASP A 35 -0.53 -1.04 6.94
C ASP A 35 -0.23 -2.52 7.19
N VAL A 36 -0.95 -3.08 8.17
CA VAL A 36 -0.84 -4.48 8.55
C VAL A 36 -2.12 -5.17 8.07
N CYS A 37 -1.99 -6.35 7.46
CA CYS A 37 -3.16 -7.09 7.00
C CYS A 37 -4.09 -7.46 8.16
N SER A 38 -5.38 -7.60 7.87
CA SER A 38 -6.41 -7.89 8.89
C SER A 38 -6.10 -9.14 9.71
N LYS A 39 -5.52 -10.18 9.09
CA LYS A 39 -5.16 -11.43 9.78
C LYS A 39 -4.02 -11.23 10.79
N CYS A 40 -3.01 -10.43 10.45
CA CYS A 40 -1.94 -10.09 11.40
C CYS A 40 -2.47 -9.29 12.58
N LEU A 41 -3.38 -8.34 12.35
CA LEU A 41 -4.05 -7.58 13.41
C LEU A 41 -4.87 -8.52 14.31
N GLU A 42 -5.71 -9.37 13.72
CA GLU A 42 -6.53 -10.34 14.43
C GLU A 42 -5.68 -11.27 15.31
N LEU A 43 -4.62 -11.87 14.75
CA LEU A 43 -3.74 -12.77 15.50
C LEU A 43 -2.98 -12.04 16.60
N ASN A 44 -2.55 -10.79 16.37
CA ASN A 44 -1.91 -9.98 17.42
C ASN A 44 -2.84 -9.76 18.61
N GLU A 45 -4.10 -9.39 18.35
CA GLU A 45 -5.06 -9.16 19.42
C GLU A 45 -5.40 -10.46 20.14
N LYS A 46 -5.59 -11.57 19.41
CA LYS A 46 -5.82 -12.89 20.00
C LYS A 46 -4.66 -13.33 20.91
N ILE A 47 -3.41 -13.15 20.48
CA ILE A 47 -2.22 -13.50 21.28
C ILE A 47 -2.13 -12.67 22.57
N LYS A 48 -2.57 -11.40 22.54
CA LYS A 48 -2.55 -10.51 23.71
C LYS A 48 -3.54 -10.96 24.78
N ILE A 49 -4.74 -11.36 24.38
CA ILE A 49 -5.82 -11.72 25.30
C ILE A 49 -5.79 -13.18 25.74
N GLU A 50 -5.11 -14.06 25.00
CA GLU A 50 -5.06 -15.49 25.31
C GLU A 50 -4.24 -15.77 26.57
N THR A 51 -4.86 -16.51 27.49
CA THR A 51 -4.31 -16.86 28.81
C THR A 51 -3.77 -18.29 28.84
N ASP A 52 -4.32 -19.19 28.01
CA ASP A 52 -3.84 -20.57 27.90
C ASP A 52 -2.49 -20.58 27.14
N PRO A 53 -1.40 -21.05 27.77
CA PRO A 53 -0.08 -21.05 27.16
C PRO A 53 0.01 -21.91 25.89
N ASN A 54 -0.76 -23.01 25.79
CA ASN A 54 -0.74 -23.88 24.62
C ASN A 54 -1.42 -23.20 23.43
N LYS A 55 -2.64 -22.67 23.63
CA LYS A 55 -3.37 -21.93 22.59
C LYS A 55 -2.63 -20.66 22.16
N LYS A 56 -1.99 -19.99 23.12
CA LYS A 56 -1.15 -18.81 22.81
C LYS A 56 0.01 -19.19 21.90
N ASN A 57 0.66 -20.32 22.15
CA ASN A 57 1.73 -20.82 21.30
C ASN A 57 1.22 -21.19 19.91
N GLU A 58 0.05 -21.83 19.80
CA GLU A 58 -0.60 -22.13 18.52
C GLU A 58 -0.84 -20.86 17.69
N LEU A 59 -1.38 -19.80 18.31
CA LEU A 59 -1.61 -18.51 17.64
C LEU A 59 -0.31 -17.83 17.19
N ILE A 60 0.77 -17.94 17.98
CA ILE A 60 2.10 -17.43 17.61
C ILE A 60 2.64 -18.20 16.40
N ILE A 61 2.48 -19.52 16.38
CA ILE A 61 2.88 -20.37 15.26
C ILE A 61 2.07 -20.00 14.01
N GLU A 62 0.75 -19.85 14.13
CA GLU A 62 -0.12 -19.45 13.02
C GLU A 62 0.33 -18.10 12.43
N LYS A 63 0.62 -17.12 13.29
CA LYS A 63 1.13 -15.81 12.86
C LYS A 63 2.48 -15.92 12.15
N ARG A 64 3.37 -16.78 12.64
CA ARG A 64 4.67 -17.04 12.03
C ARG A 64 4.52 -17.67 10.65
N VAL A 65 3.67 -18.68 10.51
CA VAL A 65 3.36 -19.33 9.24
C VAL A 65 2.76 -18.32 8.26
N HIS A 66 1.81 -17.49 8.70
CA HIS A 66 1.24 -16.43 7.87
C HIS A 66 2.31 -15.47 7.33
N SER A 67 3.21 -15.02 8.21
CA SER A 67 4.31 -14.13 7.82
C SER A 67 5.30 -14.78 6.84
N LEU A 68 5.60 -16.08 7.03
CA LEU A 68 6.46 -16.84 6.12
C LEU A 68 5.81 -17.02 4.74
N ARG A 69 4.50 -17.32 4.70
CA ARG A 69 3.74 -17.40 3.44
C ARG A 69 3.76 -16.09 2.67
N ALA A 70 3.57 -14.96 3.36
CA ALA A 70 3.66 -13.64 2.75
C ALA A 70 5.06 -13.39 2.15
N LYS A 71 6.13 -13.69 2.90
CA LYS A 71 7.50 -13.59 2.39
C LYS A 71 7.73 -14.46 1.16
N ALA A 72 7.34 -15.73 1.21
CA ALA A 72 7.48 -16.65 0.08
C ALA A 72 6.72 -16.15 -1.16
N PHE A 73 5.52 -15.59 -0.98
CA PHE A 73 4.76 -14.97 -2.06
C PHE A 73 5.51 -13.79 -2.70
N PHE A 74 6.07 -12.89 -1.90
CA PHE A 74 6.83 -11.75 -2.42
C PHE A 74 8.16 -12.15 -3.06
N GLU A 75 8.81 -13.24 -2.62
CA GLU A 75 9.97 -13.78 -3.33
C GLU A 75 9.54 -14.36 -4.69
N LYS A 76 8.42 -15.08 -4.75
CA LYS A 76 7.89 -15.61 -6.01
C LYS A 76 7.55 -14.50 -7.02
N LEU A 77 7.04 -13.35 -6.55
CA LEU A 77 6.78 -12.19 -7.40
C LEU A 77 8.02 -11.57 -8.06
N LYS A 78 9.23 -11.91 -7.58
CA LYS A 78 10.49 -11.44 -8.19
C LYS A 78 11.00 -12.38 -9.27
N GLU A 79 10.47 -13.60 -9.34
CA GLU A 79 10.86 -14.59 -10.34
C GLU A 79 10.49 -14.07 -11.74
N LYS A 80 11.42 -14.22 -12.68
CA LYS A 80 11.22 -13.87 -14.08
C LYS A 80 11.22 -15.15 -14.89
N GLU A 81 10.07 -15.51 -15.43
CA GLU A 81 9.92 -16.64 -16.35
C GLU A 81 9.58 -16.10 -17.73
N ASP A 82 10.10 -16.77 -18.77
CA ASP A 82 9.77 -16.38 -20.14
C ASP A 82 8.27 -16.59 -20.39
N GLY A 83 7.60 -15.59 -20.96
CA GLY A 83 6.15 -15.57 -21.11
C GLY A 83 5.32 -15.20 -19.87
N LEU A 84 5.92 -15.00 -18.69
CA LEU A 84 5.20 -14.53 -17.50
C LEU A 84 4.97 -13.02 -17.55
N LYS A 85 3.70 -12.60 -17.45
CA LYS A 85 3.31 -11.19 -17.27
C LYS A 85 2.78 -10.94 -15.86
N ILE A 86 3.37 -9.96 -15.17
CA ILE A 86 2.93 -9.52 -13.85
C ILE A 86 2.13 -8.23 -14.02
N ILE A 87 0.87 -8.24 -13.59
CA ILE A 87 -0.02 -7.08 -13.62
C ILE A 87 -0.49 -6.82 -12.19
N SER A 88 -0.22 -5.60 -11.70
CA SER A 88 -0.67 -5.12 -10.40
C SER A 88 -1.83 -4.16 -10.57
N PHE A 89 -2.86 -4.29 -9.74
CA PHE A 89 -4.01 -3.39 -9.73
C PHE A 89 -3.95 -2.52 -8.48
N ASP A 90 -3.93 -1.20 -8.65
CA ASP A 90 -4.13 -0.24 -7.57
C ASP A 90 -5.63 0.05 -7.44
N CYS A 91 -6.24 -0.57 -6.44
CA CYS A 91 -7.65 -0.37 -6.11
C CYS A 91 -7.78 0.88 -5.23
N GLN A 92 -7.91 2.03 -5.88
CA GLN A 92 -8.14 3.29 -5.17
C GLN A 92 -9.54 3.33 -4.57
N LYS A 93 -9.69 4.10 -3.49
CA LYS A 93 -10.99 4.33 -2.86
C LYS A 93 -11.94 5.02 -3.85
N ASN A 94 -13.13 4.48 -4.05
CA ASN A 94 -14.16 5.12 -4.87
C ASN A 94 -14.46 6.52 -4.32
N LEU A 95 -14.43 7.52 -5.19
CA LEU A 95 -14.59 8.93 -4.81
C LEU A 95 -16.01 9.40 -5.15
N PRO A 96 -16.87 9.70 -4.16
CA PRO A 96 -18.14 10.35 -4.45
C PRO A 96 -17.90 11.77 -4.97
N LEU A 97 -18.44 12.09 -6.15
CA LEU A 97 -18.28 13.40 -6.80
C LEU A 97 -19.63 13.90 -7.36
N PRO A 98 -20.20 15.01 -6.83
CA PRO A 98 -19.70 15.81 -5.72
C PRO A 98 -19.92 15.12 -4.37
N LYS A 99 -18.99 15.30 -3.43
CA LYS A 99 -19.19 14.90 -2.03
C LYS A 99 -20.12 15.89 -1.35
N VAL A 100 -21.41 15.61 -1.35
CA VAL A 100 -22.40 16.43 -0.66
C VAL A 100 -22.51 15.95 0.80
N PRO A 101 -22.26 16.80 1.81
CA PRO A 101 -22.36 16.44 3.22
C PRO A 101 -23.81 16.47 3.70
N ASP A 102 -24.71 15.81 2.98
CA ASP A 102 -26.14 15.75 3.27
C ASP A 102 -26.57 14.31 3.58
N GLN A 103 -27.46 14.15 4.56
CA GLN A 103 -27.92 12.83 5.02
C GLN A 103 -28.76 12.11 3.96
N ILE A 104 -29.55 12.84 3.17
CA ILE A 104 -30.37 12.26 2.09
C ILE A 104 -29.46 11.81 0.96
N CYS A 105 -28.44 12.61 0.62
CA CYS A 105 -27.41 12.23 -0.34
C CYS A 105 -26.64 10.97 0.06
N TYR A 106 -26.47 10.67 1.36
CA TYR A 106 -25.81 9.45 1.82
C TYR A 106 -26.61 8.18 1.48
N TYR A 107 -27.94 8.23 1.58
CA TYR A 107 -28.82 7.11 1.20
C TYR A 107 -29.19 7.11 -0.29
N SER A 108 -28.85 8.18 -1.02
CA SER A 108 -29.05 8.28 -2.46
C SER A 108 -27.83 7.76 -3.21
N ARG A 109 -28.00 7.30 -4.46
CA ARG A 109 -26.87 6.93 -5.32
C ARG A 109 -26.10 8.18 -5.73
N GLN A 110 -25.01 8.47 -5.05
CA GLN A 110 -24.05 9.49 -5.49
C GLN A 110 -23.36 9.04 -6.78
N LEU A 111 -22.94 9.99 -7.61
CA LEU A 111 -22.03 9.69 -8.71
C LEU A 111 -20.68 9.30 -8.11
N TYR A 112 -20.20 8.10 -8.43
CA TYR A 112 -18.90 7.61 -8.00
C TYR A 112 -17.91 7.68 -9.15
N PHE A 113 -16.78 8.30 -8.88
CA PHE A 113 -15.61 8.22 -9.73
C PHE A 113 -14.77 7.03 -9.28
N PHE A 114 -14.60 6.09 -10.20
CA PHE A 114 -13.81 4.89 -10.02
C PHE A 114 -12.47 5.13 -10.69
N ASN A 115 -11.40 5.09 -9.90
CA ASN A 115 -10.04 5.10 -10.42
C ASN A 115 -9.54 3.67 -10.48
N LEU A 116 -9.20 3.20 -11.67
CA LEU A 116 -8.54 1.91 -11.84
C LEU A 116 -7.17 2.15 -12.44
N THR A 117 -6.11 1.85 -11.69
CA THR A 117 -4.75 1.85 -12.23
C THR A 117 -4.21 0.43 -12.30
N MET A 118 -3.69 0.07 -13.45
CA MET A 118 -3.01 -1.19 -13.72
C MET A 118 -1.54 -0.89 -14.00
N VAL A 119 -0.64 -1.66 -13.40
CA VAL A 119 0.80 -1.55 -13.62
C VAL A 119 1.33 -2.88 -14.10
N GLU A 120 1.89 -2.91 -15.31
CA GLU A 120 2.62 -4.06 -15.84
C GLU A 120 4.06 -4.04 -15.32
N GLY A 121 4.43 -5.02 -14.51
CA GLY A 121 5.78 -5.17 -13.98
C GLY A 121 5.85 -5.53 -12.49
N SER A 122 7.04 -5.91 -12.05
CA SER A 122 7.35 -6.14 -10.63
C SER A 122 7.49 -4.81 -9.88
N SER A 123 7.36 -4.85 -8.54
CA SER A 123 7.49 -3.68 -7.65
C SER A 123 8.84 -2.96 -7.71
N THR A 124 9.84 -3.58 -8.31
CA THR A 124 11.19 -3.05 -8.52
C THR A 124 11.36 -2.28 -9.82
N LEU A 125 10.41 -2.38 -10.75
CA LEU A 125 10.48 -1.71 -12.04
C LEU A 125 10.01 -0.25 -11.93
N PRO A 126 10.66 0.68 -12.65
CA PRO A 126 10.20 2.05 -12.68
C PRO A 126 8.82 2.14 -13.34
N MET A 127 7.98 3.01 -12.76
CA MET A 127 6.65 3.35 -13.28
C MET A 127 6.80 4.32 -14.47
N ILE A 128 6.84 3.76 -15.68
CA ILE A 128 6.89 4.49 -16.94
C ILE A 128 5.54 4.46 -17.65
N LYS A 129 5.32 5.37 -18.60
CA LYS A 129 4.04 5.54 -19.32
C LYS A 129 3.58 4.27 -20.02
N GLU A 130 4.51 3.46 -20.51
CA GLU A 130 4.24 2.21 -21.23
C GLU A 130 3.79 1.08 -20.30
N ARG A 131 4.02 1.22 -18.98
CA ARG A 131 3.70 0.20 -17.98
C ARG A 131 2.52 0.55 -17.10
N VAL A 132 2.12 1.82 -17.05
CA VAL A 132 1.07 2.32 -16.15
C VAL A 132 -0.15 2.69 -16.98
N PHE A 133 -1.23 1.94 -16.80
CA PHE A 133 -2.51 2.13 -17.46
C PHE A 133 -3.51 2.64 -16.43
N SER A 134 -3.99 3.87 -16.56
CA SER A 134 -5.01 4.44 -15.68
C SER A 134 -6.28 4.69 -16.47
N TYR A 135 -7.40 4.22 -15.94
CA TYR A 135 -8.75 4.38 -16.49
C TYR A 135 -9.67 5.03 -15.47
#